data_AF-F9GRM9-F1
#
_entry.id   AF-F9GRM9-F1
#
_cell.length_a   1.000
_cell.length_b   1.000
_cell.length_c   1.000
_cell.angle_alpha   90.00
_cell.angle_beta   90.00
_cell.angle_gamma   90.00
#
_symmetry.space_group_name_H-M   'P 1'
#
loop_
_entity.id
_entity.type
_entity.pdbx_description
1 polymer ?
#
loop_
_entity_poly.entity_id
_entity_poly.type
_entity_poly.pdbx_seq_one_letter_code
_entity_poly.pdbx_strand_id
1 'polypeptide(L)'
;MSSLFIEINFVLRSEFQDECFIVEFIFSANYVVPILRYVMSRKYKFNNKAGIYFVSFATVYWIDVFIRESYFELMIQALSFFRKERGMLIYGYCIMPSHVHLLFQAKKENPSALIRDLKKFTTTNLLNLIRDNQQESRKEWLLWMFKRAGTKSSNVTHYQFWQHHNQPIEIHSDKFFDEKLDYIHQNPVVSGFVSEPQDWKYSSAKNYWQTVDPVLDIDVLS
;
A
#
# COMPACT_ATOMS: atom_id res chain seq x y z
N MET A 1 38.42 -8.69 -16.73
CA MET A 1 37.77 -8.31 -15.45
C MET A 1 36.47 -7.61 -15.80
N SER A 2 35.36 -8.35 -15.83
CA SER A 2 34.02 -7.83 -16.09
C SER A 2 33.43 -7.33 -14.77
N SER A 3 33.27 -6.02 -14.62
CA SER A 3 32.59 -5.42 -13.47
C SER A 3 31.08 -5.67 -13.58
N LEU A 4 30.55 -6.44 -12.64
CA LEU A 4 29.13 -6.64 -12.42
C LEU A 4 28.50 -5.30 -11.99
N PHE A 5 27.60 -4.73 -12.79
CA PHE A 5 26.78 -3.60 -12.35
C PHE A 5 25.66 -4.14 -11.46
N ILE A 6 25.63 -3.72 -10.19
CA ILE A 6 24.53 -3.99 -9.28
C ILE A 6 23.61 -2.75 -9.32
N GLU A 7 22.43 -2.90 -9.90
CA GLU A 7 21.35 -1.91 -9.80
C GLU A 7 20.77 -1.99 -8.38
N ILE A 8 21.00 -0.96 -7.55
CA ILE A 8 20.33 -0.82 -6.25
C ILE A 8 19.38 0.36 -6.35
N ASN A 9 18.08 0.07 -6.45
CA ASN A 9 17.04 1.09 -6.40
C ASN A 9 16.79 1.50 -4.94
N PHE A 10 17.23 2.70 -4.55
CA PHE A 10 16.84 3.30 -3.27
C PHE A 10 15.65 4.25 -3.48
N VAL A 11 14.52 3.93 -2.85
CA VAL A 11 13.39 4.88 -2.74
C VAL A 11 13.65 5.77 -1.52
N LEU A 12 14.25 6.95 -1.75
CA LEU A 12 14.31 7.99 -0.71
C LEU A 12 12.94 8.67 -0.61
N ARG A 13 12.26 8.44 0.51
CA ARG A 13 10.95 9.05 0.80
C ARG A 13 11.17 10.48 1.30
N SER A 14 11.01 11.49 0.45
CA SER A 14 11.04 12.89 0.88
C SER A 14 9.71 13.30 1.51
N GLU A 15 9.79 13.85 2.72
CA GLU A 15 8.68 14.42 3.49
C GLU A 15 8.16 15.73 2.89
N PHE A 16 7.51 15.71 1.73
CA PHE A 16 6.71 16.88 1.30
C PHE A 16 5.39 16.42 0.67
N GLN A 17 4.32 17.09 1.10
CA GLN A 17 2.95 16.86 0.65
C GLN A 17 2.87 16.88 -0.87
N ASP A 18 2.13 15.91 -1.42
CA ASP A 18 1.62 15.86 -2.79
C ASP A 18 2.60 15.59 -3.95
N GLU A 19 3.89 15.34 -3.71
CA GLU A 19 4.88 15.06 -4.77
C GLU A 19 5.67 13.76 -4.52
N CYS A 20 5.46 12.75 -5.38
CA CYS A 20 6.34 11.57 -5.45
C CYS A 20 7.54 11.90 -6.33
N PHE A 21 8.70 12.14 -5.71
CA PHE A 21 9.97 12.18 -6.42
C PHE A 21 10.49 10.75 -6.59
N ILE A 22 10.71 10.32 -7.83
CA ILE A 22 11.56 9.16 -8.11
C ILE A 22 12.98 9.71 -8.25
N VAL A 23 13.86 9.35 -7.32
CA VAL A 23 15.28 9.65 -7.41
C VAL A 23 15.96 8.46 -8.08
N GLU A 24 16.29 8.59 -9.36
CA GLU A 24 17.17 7.64 -10.05
C GLU A 24 18.62 8.10 -9.82
N PHE A 25 19.48 7.21 -9.33
CA PHE A 25 20.92 7.46 -9.21
C PHE A 25 21.64 6.78 -10.38
N ILE A 26 22.22 7.57 -11.29
CA ILE A 26 23.14 7.04 -12.31
C ILE A 26 24.55 7.04 -11.70
N PHE A 27 25.13 5.86 -11.50
CA PHE A 27 26.52 5.72 -11.09
C PHE A 27 27.44 5.84 -12.31
N SER A 28 28.05 7.01 -12.48
CA SER A 28 29.22 7.20 -13.34
C SER A 28 30.47 7.20 -12.46
N ALA A 29 31.59 6.71 -12.98
CA ALA A 29 32.81 6.34 -12.25
C ALA A 29 33.42 7.42 -11.33
N ASN A 30 32.93 8.66 -11.33
CA ASN A 30 33.47 9.73 -10.47
C ASN A 30 32.42 10.68 -9.83
N TYR A 31 31.11 10.56 -10.10
CA TYR A 31 30.12 11.46 -9.51
C TYR A 31 28.73 10.81 -9.37
N VAL A 32 28.06 11.08 -8.24
CA VAL A 32 26.64 10.79 -8.02
C VAL A 32 25.85 12.03 -8.42
N VAL A 33 25.07 11.95 -9.50
CA VAL A 33 24.18 13.05 -9.93
C VAL A 33 22.74 12.64 -9.63
N PRO A 34 22.04 13.31 -8.70
CA PRO A 34 20.61 13.08 -8.50
C PRO A 34 19.86 13.64 -9.70
N ILE A 35 19.13 12.79 -10.43
CA ILE A 35 18.19 13.25 -11.44
C ILE A 35 16.84 13.42 -10.75
N LEU A 36 16.46 14.67 -10.50
CA LEU A 36 15.10 15.03 -10.09
C LEU A 36 14.18 14.94 -11.32
N ARG A 37 13.50 13.80 -11.48
CA ARG A 37 12.37 13.71 -12.42
C ARG A 37 11.14 14.33 -11.77
N TYR A 38 10.80 15.54 -12.21
CA TYR A 38 9.52 16.17 -11.91
C TYR A 38 8.38 15.35 -12.53
N VAL A 39 7.65 14.59 -11.72
CA VAL A 39 6.47 13.87 -12.16
C VAL A 39 5.25 14.77 -11.94
N MET A 40 4.80 15.43 -13.01
CA MET A 40 3.54 16.16 -13.04
C MET A 40 2.40 15.33 -12.43
N SER A 41 1.51 16.00 -11.68
CA SER A 41 0.23 15.48 -11.19
C SER A 41 -0.63 14.96 -12.36
N ARG A 42 -0.40 13.70 -12.74
CA ARG A 42 -1.35 12.96 -13.57
C ARG A 42 -2.48 12.59 -12.64
N LYS A 43 -3.70 13.03 -12.93
CA LYS A 43 -4.90 12.51 -12.26
C LYS A 43 -5.00 11.02 -12.58
N TYR A 44 -4.37 10.18 -11.77
CA TYR A 44 -4.45 8.73 -11.88
C TYR A 44 -5.92 8.31 -11.76
N LYS A 45 -6.42 7.59 -12.77
CA LYS A 45 -7.80 7.13 -12.84
C LYS A 45 -7.81 5.67 -13.26
N PHE A 46 -8.79 4.91 -12.76
CA PHE A 46 -9.10 3.57 -13.24
C PHE A 46 -9.82 3.70 -14.58
N ASN A 47 -9.11 3.46 -15.69
CA ASN A 47 -9.66 3.61 -17.03
C ASN A 47 -10.27 2.30 -17.52
N ASN A 48 -9.52 1.20 -17.41
CA ASN A 48 -9.98 -0.14 -17.75
C ASN A 48 -10.69 -0.80 -16.56
N LYS A 49 -11.98 -1.09 -16.66
CA LYS A 49 -12.75 -1.70 -15.54
C LYS A 49 -12.33 -3.14 -15.24
N ALA A 50 -11.79 -3.86 -16.22
CA ALA A 50 -11.33 -5.24 -16.09
C ALA A 50 -9.80 -5.35 -15.91
N GLY A 51 -9.09 -4.21 -15.87
CA GLY A 51 -7.64 -4.19 -15.74
C GLY A 51 -7.18 -4.69 -14.36
N ILE A 52 -5.96 -5.21 -14.33
CA ILE A 52 -5.23 -5.44 -13.08
C ILE A 52 -4.58 -4.11 -12.69
N TYR A 53 -4.66 -3.76 -11.41
CA TYR A 53 -4.12 -2.51 -10.90
C TYR A 53 -3.21 -2.74 -9.71
N PHE A 54 -2.09 -2.06 -9.74
CA PHE A 54 -1.35 -1.71 -8.54
C PHE A 54 -1.93 -0.43 -7.94
N VAL A 55 -2.24 -0.44 -6.65
CA VAL A 55 -2.62 0.75 -5.88
C VAL A 55 -1.83 0.81 -4.59
N SER A 56 -1.57 2.04 -4.14
CA SER A 56 -1.03 2.29 -2.82
C SER A 56 -1.83 3.38 -2.14
N PHE A 57 -2.19 3.17 -0.88
CA PHE A 57 -2.89 4.17 -0.09
C PHE A 57 -2.34 4.23 1.33
N ALA A 58 -2.16 5.46 1.81
CA ALA A 58 -1.52 5.75 3.09
C ALA A 58 -2.50 6.39 4.08
N THR A 59 -2.21 6.24 5.37
CA THR A 59 -2.89 6.98 6.44
C THR A 59 -2.57 8.48 6.28
N VAL A 60 -3.47 9.34 6.74
CA VAL A 60 -3.21 10.79 6.78
C VAL A 60 -1.96 11.09 7.59
N TYR A 61 -1.14 12.02 7.12
CA TYR A 61 0.14 12.38 7.75
C TYR A 61 1.12 11.21 7.92
N TRP A 62 0.94 10.10 7.17
CA TRP A 62 1.76 8.89 7.27
C TRP A 62 1.82 8.32 8.69
N ILE A 63 0.75 8.50 9.46
CA ILE A 63 0.67 7.99 10.84
C ILE A 63 0.76 6.47 10.84
N ASP A 64 1.71 5.93 11.63
CA ASP A 64 1.85 4.50 11.83
C ASP A 64 0.71 3.96 12.70
N VAL A 65 -0.31 3.43 12.03
CA VAL A 65 -1.47 2.80 12.67
C VAL A 65 -1.23 1.30 12.79
N PHE A 66 -0.71 0.65 11.76
CA PHE A 66 -0.49 -0.80 11.75
C PHE A 66 0.77 -1.15 12.53
N ILE A 67 0.67 -1.05 13.85
CA ILE A 67 1.71 -1.47 14.81
C ILE A 67 1.18 -2.46 15.84
N ARG A 68 -0.14 -2.69 15.87
CA ARG A 68 -0.80 -3.66 16.74
C ARG A 68 -1.42 -4.74 15.89
N GLU A 69 -1.30 -5.98 16.33
CA GLU A 69 -1.83 -7.15 15.64
C GLU A 69 -3.32 -7.00 15.32
N SER A 70 -4.14 -6.52 16.26
CA SER A 70 -5.57 -6.32 16.04
C SER A 70 -5.92 -5.36 14.89
N TYR A 71 -5.06 -4.35 14.62
CA TYR A 71 -5.27 -3.43 13.50
C TYR A 71 -4.89 -4.07 12.16
N PHE A 72 -3.83 -4.88 12.14
CA PHE A 72 -3.49 -5.68 10.97
C PHE A 72 -4.55 -6.74 10.68
N GLU A 73 -5.02 -7.46 11.70
CA GLU A 73 -6.05 -8.49 11.58
C GLU A 73 -7.33 -7.93 10.96
N LEU A 74 -7.78 -6.75 11.40
CA LEU A 74 -8.94 -6.10 10.82
C LEU A 74 -8.74 -5.80 9.32
N MET A 75 -7.54 -5.35 8.92
CA MET A 75 -7.24 -5.11 7.50
C MET A 75 -7.24 -6.41 6.69
N ILE A 76 -6.66 -7.49 7.25
CA ILE A 76 -6.66 -8.82 6.64
C ILE A 76 -8.09 -9.36 6.50
N GLN A 77 -8.92 -9.25 7.53
CA GLN A 77 -10.32 -9.65 7.50
C GLN A 77 -11.10 -8.85 6.45
N ALA A 78 -10.85 -7.54 6.34
CA ALA A 78 -11.46 -6.71 5.31
C ALA A 78 -11.06 -7.18 3.90
N LEU A 79 -9.77 -7.40 3.64
CA LEU A 79 -9.31 -7.91 2.35
C LEU A 79 -9.90 -9.29 2.02
N SER A 80 -9.93 -10.21 2.99
CA SER A 80 -10.57 -11.52 2.85
C SER A 80 -12.07 -11.40 2.49
N PHE A 81 -12.80 -10.52 3.17
CA PHE A 81 -14.21 -10.26 2.88
C PHE A 81 -14.41 -9.70 1.47
N PHE A 82 -13.61 -8.71 1.07
CA PHE A 82 -13.70 -8.13 -0.28
C PHE A 82 -13.31 -9.14 -1.36
N ARG A 83 -12.37 -10.03 -1.07
CA ARG A 83 -11.99 -11.12 -1.96
C ARG A 83 -13.13 -12.12 -2.16
N LYS A 84 -13.66 -12.67 -1.06
CA LYS A 84 -14.68 -13.73 -1.09
C LYS A 84 -16.05 -13.21 -1.56
N GLU A 85 -16.49 -12.07 -1.06
CA GLU A 85 -17.87 -11.61 -1.21
C GLU A 85 -18.05 -10.52 -2.28
N ARG A 86 -17.03 -9.67 -2.50
CA ARG A 86 -17.13 -8.48 -3.38
C ARG A 86 -16.41 -8.66 -4.73
N GLY A 87 -15.83 -9.82 -5.00
CA GLY A 87 -15.18 -10.12 -6.27
C GLY A 87 -13.90 -9.33 -6.51
N MET A 88 -13.16 -9.01 -5.44
CA MET A 88 -11.79 -8.50 -5.52
C MET A 88 -10.83 -9.66 -5.70
N LEU A 89 -10.24 -9.83 -6.88
CA LEU A 89 -9.11 -10.75 -7.01
C LEU A 89 -7.86 -10.07 -6.47
N ILE A 90 -7.16 -10.71 -5.55
CA ILE A 90 -5.95 -10.18 -4.92
C ILE A 90 -4.77 -11.04 -5.36
N TYR A 91 -3.84 -10.45 -6.10
CA TYR A 91 -2.63 -11.13 -6.54
C TYR A 91 -1.46 -10.88 -5.59
N GLY A 92 -1.35 -9.66 -5.07
CA GLY A 92 -0.29 -9.29 -4.14
C GLY A 92 -0.75 -8.21 -3.17
N TYR A 93 -0.26 -8.26 -1.95
CA TYR A 93 -0.47 -7.24 -0.93
C TYR A 93 0.75 -7.12 -0.01
N CYS A 94 0.92 -5.93 0.57
CA CYS A 94 1.80 -5.70 1.71
C CYS A 94 1.22 -4.57 2.57
N ILE A 95 0.96 -4.86 3.85
CA ILE A 95 0.49 -3.88 4.83
C ILE A 95 1.71 -3.40 5.62
N MET A 96 2.06 -2.13 5.43
CA MET A 96 3.13 -1.43 6.15
C MET A 96 2.52 -0.61 7.29
N PRO A 97 3.31 -0.16 8.29
CA PRO A 97 2.78 0.60 9.43
C PRO A 97 1.88 1.80 9.09
N SER A 98 2.19 2.52 8.02
CA SER A 98 1.47 3.73 7.59
C SER A 98 0.71 3.59 6.26
N HIS A 99 0.84 2.50 5.53
CA HIS A 99 0.30 2.40 4.17
C HIS A 99 0.13 0.96 3.70
N VAL A 100 -0.68 0.77 2.67
CA VAL A 100 -0.97 -0.54 2.08
C VAL A 100 -0.66 -0.50 0.60
N HIS A 101 0.05 -1.50 0.12
CA HIS A 101 0.20 -1.78 -1.32
C HIS A 101 -0.67 -2.98 -1.69
N LEU A 102 -1.35 -2.88 -2.83
CA LEU A 102 -2.27 -3.91 -3.31
C LEU A 102 -2.19 -4.04 -4.83
N LEU A 103 -2.03 -5.27 -5.30
CA LEU A 103 -2.12 -5.68 -6.69
C LEU A 103 -3.40 -6.50 -6.85
N PHE A 104 -4.41 -5.94 -7.52
CA PHE A 104 -5.75 -6.51 -7.55
C PHE A 104 -6.46 -6.31 -8.88
N GLN A 105 -7.54 -7.06 -9.08
CA GLN A 105 -8.48 -6.89 -10.19
C GLN A 105 -9.91 -6.97 -9.67
N ALA A 106 -10.80 -6.18 -10.25
CA ALA A 106 -12.23 -6.25 -9.93
C ALA A 106 -12.95 -7.14 -10.96
N LYS A 107 -13.60 -8.23 -10.50
CA LYS A 107 -14.41 -9.11 -11.38
C LYS A 107 -15.82 -8.59 -11.62
N LYS A 108 -16.45 -8.04 -10.58
CA LYS A 108 -17.89 -7.66 -10.60
C LYS A 108 -18.09 -6.15 -10.56
N GLU A 109 -17.34 -5.46 -9.70
CA GLU A 109 -17.52 -4.04 -9.42
C GLU A 109 -16.52 -3.17 -10.20
N ASN A 110 -16.73 -1.85 -10.20
CA ASN A 110 -15.73 -0.91 -10.69
C ASN A 110 -14.52 -0.88 -9.73
N PRO A 111 -13.26 -0.98 -10.22
CA PRO A 111 -12.06 -0.95 -9.37
C PRO A 111 -12.00 0.27 -8.42
N SER A 112 -12.40 1.45 -8.90
CA SER A 112 -12.45 2.66 -8.08
C SER A 112 -13.49 2.57 -6.97
N ALA A 113 -14.65 1.99 -7.26
CA ALA A 113 -15.72 1.81 -6.27
C ALA A 113 -15.28 0.80 -5.22
N LEU A 114 -14.65 -0.29 -5.63
CA LEU A 114 -14.18 -1.36 -4.76
C LEU A 114 -13.12 -0.86 -3.77
N ILE A 115 -12.11 -0.09 -4.23
CA ILE A 115 -11.12 0.54 -3.35
C ILE A 115 -11.74 1.59 -2.44
N ARG A 116 -12.67 2.41 -2.95
CA ARG A 116 -13.38 3.39 -2.12
C ARG A 116 -14.15 2.70 -0.99
N ASP A 117 -14.86 1.64 -1.32
CA ASP A 117 -15.68 0.88 -0.37
C ASP A 117 -14.81 0.15 0.66
N LEU A 118 -13.68 -0.44 0.24
CA LEU A 118 -12.67 -1.02 1.15
C LEU A 118 -12.14 0.04 2.13
N LYS A 119 -11.74 1.21 1.62
CA LYS A 119 -11.23 2.31 2.46
C LYS A 119 -12.30 2.83 3.42
N LYS A 120 -13.56 2.90 2.99
CA LYS A 120 -14.69 3.29 3.86
C LYS A 120 -14.92 2.25 4.95
N PHE A 121 -14.98 0.97 4.59
CA PHE A 121 -15.16 -0.13 5.52
C PHE A 121 -14.06 -0.16 6.58
N THR A 122 -12.80 -0.11 6.15
CA THR A 122 -11.64 -0.12 7.05
C THR A 122 -11.57 1.13 7.92
N THR A 123 -11.87 2.32 7.38
CA THR A 123 -11.89 3.57 8.16
C THR A 123 -12.85 3.47 9.34
N THR A 124 -14.10 3.06 9.11
CA THR A 124 -15.11 2.96 10.17
C THR A 124 -14.69 1.98 11.25
N ASN A 125 -14.26 0.78 10.85
CA ASN A 125 -13.93 -0.28 11.79
C ASN A 125 -12.61 -0.01 12.54
N LEU A 126 -11.57 0.54 11.88
CA LEU A 126 -10.31 0.91 12.53
C LEU A 126 -10.51 2.04 13.54
N LEU A 127 -11.31 3.06 13.21
CA LEU A 127 -11.58 4.16 14.15
C LEU A 127 -12.34 3.69 15.39
N ASN A 128 -13.29 2.77 15.23
CA ASN A 128 -13.99 2.15 16.36
C ASN A 128 -13.02 1.30 17.19
N LEU A 129 -12.22 0.46 16.53
CA LEU A 129 -11.24 -0.38 17.20
C LEU A 129 -10.18 0.46 17.96
N ILE A 130 -9.73 1.58 17.40
CA ILE A 130 -8.85 2.53 18.11
C ILE A 130 -9.58 3.15 19.30
N ARG A 131 -10.83 3.58 19.13
CA ARG A 131 -11.61 4.21 20.21
C ARG A 131 -11.88 3.26 21.38
N ASP A 132 -12.11 2.00 21.10
CA ASP A 132 -12.52 1.04 22.13
C ASP A 132 -11.32 0.25 22.70
N ASN A 133 -10.13 0.39 22.11
CA ASN A 133 -8.91 -0.27 22.56
C ASN A 133 -8.25 0.43 23.76
N GLN A 134 -8.37 -0.18 24.95
CA GLN A 134 -7.73 0.31 26.18
C GLN A 134 -6.19 0.21 26.16
N GLN A 135 -5.61 -0.64 25.31
CA GLN A 135 -4.16 -0.82 25.21
C GLN A 135 -3.50 0.17 24.24
N GLU A 136 -4.28 0.98 23.51
CA GLU A 136 -3.73 1.99 22.61
C GLU A 136 -3.40 3.29 23.34
N SER A 137 -2.16 3.40 23.80
CA SER A 137 -1.64 4.59 24.49
C SER A 137 -1.73 5.87 23.66
N ARG A 138 -1.74 5.78 22.32
CA ARG A 138 -1.84 6.93 21.41
C ARG A 138 -3.29 7.23 20.99
N LYS A 139 -4.30 6.55 21.54
CA LYS A 139 -5.70 6.59 21.07
C LYS A 139 -6.22 8.01 20.91
N GLU A 140 -6.12 8.82 21.97
CA GLU A 140 -6.65 10.19 21.95
C GLU A 140 -5.94 11.05 20.89
N TRP A 141 -4.62 10.89 20.77
CA TRP A 141 -3.82 11.57 19.75
C TRP A 141 -4.18 11.13 18.33
N LEU A 142 -4.33 9.83 18.09
CA LEU A 142 -4.74 9.27 16.79
C LEU A 142 -6.11 9.81 16.37
N LEU A 143 -7.11 9.71 17.25
CA LEU A 143 -8.46 10.20 16.98
C LEU A 143 -8.44 11.72 16.72
N TRP A 144 -7.69 12.49 17.51
CA TRP A 144 -7.53 13.92 17.28
C TRP A 144 -6.92 14.23 15.91
N MET A 145 -5.86 13.52 15.51
CA MET A 145 -5.21 13.70 14.22
C MET A 145 -6.16 13.38 13.05
N PHE A 146 -6.91 12.29 13.14
CA PHE A 146 -7.90 11.92 12.12
C PHE A 146 -9.06 12.91 12.04
N LYS A 147 -9.49 13.46 13.18
CA LYS A 147 -10.50 14.52 13.23
C LYS A 147 -9.97 15.79 12.55
N ARG A 148 -8.74 16.20 12.88
CA ARG A 148 -8.07 17.36 12.28
C ARG A 148 -7.85 17.22 10.77
N ALA A 149 -7.57 16.00 10.29
CA ALA A 149 -7.51 15.75 8.85
C ALA A 149 -8.90 15.88 8.20
N GLY A 150 -9.94 15.33 8.85
CA GLY A 150 -11.33 15.41 8.39
C GLY A 150 -11.85 16.85 8.26
N THR A 151 -11.58 17.72 9.24
CA THR A 151 -12.06 19.12 9.22
C THR A 151 -11.48 19.97 8.09
N LYS A 152 -10.36 19.56 7.49
CA LYS A 152 -9.74 20.24 6.35
C LYS A 152 -10.32 19.79 5.00
N SER A 153 -11.10 18.72 4.97
CA SER A 153 -11.65 18.17 3.74
C SER A 153 -13.12 18.52 3.59
N SER A 154 -13.50 19.11 2.46
CA SER A 154 -14.90 19.42 2.13
C SER A 154 -15.79 18.18 2.01
N ASN A 155 -15.18 17.01 1.79
CA ASN A 155 -15.89 15.76 1.46
C ASN A 155 -15.88 14.74 2.61
N VAL A 156 -15.36 15.12 3.79
CA VAL A 156 -15.28 14.25 4.97
C VAL A 156 -16.03 14.91 6.13
N THR A 157 -16.99 14.20 6.72
CA THR A 157 -17.87 14.77 7.74
C THR A 157 -17.28 14.80 9.15
N HIS A 158 -16.36 13.90 9.49
CA HIS A 158 -15.86 13.81 10.87
C HIS A 158 -14.39 13.38 10.98
N TYR A 159 -14.02 12.24 10.42
CA TYR A 159 -12.67 11.69 10.52
C TYR A 159 -12.15 11.30 9.14
N GLN A 160 -10.93 11.72 8.81
CA GLN A 160 -10.23 11.23 7.64
C GLN A 160 -9.09 10.32 8.10
N PHE A 161 -9.18 9.04 7.74
CA PHE A 161 -8.17 8.04 8.08
C PHE A 161 -7.14 7.87 6.95
N TRP A 162 -7.63 7.62 5.74
CA TRP A 162 -6.79 7.47 4.55
C TRP A 162 -6.59 8.80 3.80
N GLN A 163 -5.46 8.95 3.12
CA GLN A 163 -5.24 10.02 2.14
C GLN A 163 -6.18 9.85 0.93
N HIS A 164 -6.44 10.92 0.19
CA HIS A 164 -7.37 10.90 -0.96
C HIS A 164 -6.79 10.17 -2.18
N HIS A 165 -5.48 10.17 -2.34
CA HIS A 165 -4.80 9.63 -3.51
C HIS A 165 -4.53 8.12 -3.34
N ASN A 166 -4.87 7.33 -4.37
CA ASN A 166 -4.58 5.89 -4.43
C ASN A 166 -3.56 5.54 -5.55
N GLN A 167 -3.21 6.54 -6.38
CA GLN A 167 -2.34 6.45 -7.56
C GLN A 167 -2.46 5.11 -8.33
N PRO A 168 -3.65 4.75 -8.86
CA PRO A 168 -3.79 3.49 -9.60
C PRO A 168 -2.89 3.44 -10.82
N ILE A 169 -2.12 2.34 -10.92
CA ILE A 169 -1.27 2.01 -12.05
C ILE A 169 -1.82 0.74 -12.69
N GLU A 170 -2.28 0.83 -13.93
CA GLU A 170 -2.76 -0.33 -14.70
C GLU A 170 -1.59 -1.21 -15.14
N ILE A 171 -1.73 -2.51 -14.92
CA ILE A 171 -0.76 -3.52 -15.32
C ILE A 171 -1.09 -3.99 -16.74
N HIS A 172 -0.12 -3.87 -17.64
CA HIS A 172 -0.31 -4.06 -19.08
C HIS A 172 0.53 -5.22 -19.66
N SER A 173 1.35 -5.89 -18.85
CA SER A 173 2.13 -7.06 -19.24
C SER A 173 2.51 -7.90 -18.02
N ASP A 174 2.82 -9.18 -18.24
CA ASP A 174 3.26 -10.11 -17.18
C ASP A 174 4.59 -9.66 -16.57
N LYS A 175 5.53 -9.17 -17.39
CA LYS A 175 6.77 -8.59 -16.88
C LYS A 175 6.51 -7.43 -15.91
N PHE A 176 5.60 -6.53 -16.26
CA PHE A 176 5.27 -5.39 -15.39
C PHE A 176 4.47 -5.82 -14.15
N PHE A 177 3.71 -6.92 -14.25
CA PHE A 177 3.08 -7.55 -13.10
C PHE A 177 4.14 -8.04 -12.11
N ASP A 178 5.11 -8.82 -12.57
CA ASP A 178 6.18 -9.37 -11.75
C ASP A 178 7.01 -8.26 -11.09
N GLU A 179 7.38 -7.22 -11.85
CA GLU A 179 8.07 -6.04 -11.32
C GLU A 179 7.30 -5.35 -10.18
N LYS A 180 5.97 -5.27 -10.27
CA LYS A 180 5.14 -4.69 -9.21
C LYS A 180 4.94 -5.63 -8.04
N LEU A 181 4.86 -6.93 -8.29
CA LEU A 181 4.78 -7.94 -7.24
C LEU A 181 6.07 -7.94 -6.39
N ASP A 182 7.23 -7.95 -7.04
CA ASP A 182 8.54 -7.85 -6.39
C ASP A 182 8.66 -6.55 -5.59
N TYR A 183 8.23 -5.42 -6.16
CA TYR A 183 8.21 -4.14 -5.45
C TYR A 183 7.36 -4.19 -4.17
N ILE A 184 6.17 -4.83 -4.22
CA ILE A 184 5.31 -5.00 -3.05
C ILE A 184 6.02 -5.83 -1.98
N HIS A 185 6.61 -6.95 -2.38
CA HIS A 185 7.24 -7.91 -1.46
C HIS A 185 8.54 -7.39 -0.85
N GLN A 186 9.30 -6.58 -1.59
CA GLN A 186 10.56 -6.00 -1.10
C GLN A 186 10.37 -4.77 -0.20
N ASN A 187 9.16 -4.22 -0.11
CA ASN A 187 8.91 -3.01 0.67
C ASN A 187 9.31 -3.11 2.16
N PRO A 188 8.99 -4.22 2.87
CA PRO A 188 9.45 -4.45 4.24
C PRO A 188 10.99 -4.54 4.37
N VAL A 189 11.66 -5.13 3.38
CA VAL A 189 13.13 -5.29 3.36
C VAL A 189 13.81 -3.94 3.16
N VAL A 190 13.39 -3.19 2.14
CA VAL A 190 13.91 -1.84 1.86
C VAL A 190 13.69 -0.89 3.04
N SER A 191 12.60 -1.08 3.79
CA SER A 191 12.31 -0.29 5.00
C SER A 191 13.04 -0.77 6.26
N GLY A 192 13.78 -1.89 6.17
CA GLY A 192 14.56 -2.44 7.29
C GLY A 192 13.73 -3.16 8.36
N PHE A 193 12.48 -3.54 8.08
CA PHE A 193 11.66 -4.28 9.05
C PHE A 193 12.04 -5.76 9.14
N VAL A 194 12.50 -6.34 8.03
CA VAL A 194 12.87 -7.75 7.90
C VAL A 194 14.06 -7.90 6.95
N SER A 195 14.80 -8.99 7.08
CA SER A 195 15.90 -9.31 6.16
C SER A 195 15.39 -9.95 4.87
N GLU A 196 14.32 -10.74 4.95
CA GLU A 196 13.74 -11.43 3.80
C GLU A 196 12.26 -11.07 3.61
N PRO A 197 11.74 -10.96 2.36
CA PRO A 197 10.36 -10.57 2.08
C PRO A 197 9.29 -11.41 2.80
N GLN A 198 9.50 -12.74 2.82
CA GLN A 198 8.58 -13.70 3.42
C GLN A 198 8.53 -13.61 4.95
N ASP A 199 9.46 -12.94 5.62
CA ASP A 199 9.42 -12.81 7.07
C ASP A 199 8.39 -11.77 7.52
N TRP A 200 7.96 -10.87 6.64
CA TRP A 200 6.92 -9.91 6.96
C TRP A 200 5.54 -10.59 7.01
N LYS A 201 5.01 -10.76 8.24
CA LYS A 201 3.75 -11.48 8.50
C LYS A 201 2.57 -10.99 7.65
N TYR A 202 2.50 -9.70 7.36
CA TYR A 202 1.36 -9.06 6.67
C TYR A 202 1.67 -8.70 5.21
N SER A 203 2.40 -9.58 4.53
CA SER A 203 2.68 -9.53 3.09
C SER A 203 2.33 -10.85 2.41
N SER A 204 1.87 -10.73 1.16
CA SER A 204 1.69 -11.85 0.25
C SER A 204 2.97 -12.58 -0.15
N ALA A 205 4.16 -12.06 0.16
CA ALA A 205 5.43 -12.73 -0.13
C ALA A 205 5.43 -14.19 0.38
N LYS A 206 4.80 -14.43 1.53
CA LYS A 206 4.59 -15.78 2.09
C LYS A 206 3.77 -16.70 1.19
N ASN A 207 2.73 -16.19 0.52
CA ASN A 207 1.90 -17.01 -0.36
C ASN A 207 2.68 -17.58 -1.55
N TYR A 208 3.72 -16.87 -2.00
CA TYR A 208 4.59 -17.30 -3.09
C TYR A 208 5.72 -18.23 -2.62
N TRP A 209 5.84 -18.40 -1.29
CA TRP A 209 6.81 -19.29 -0.66
C TRP A 209 6.09 -20.52 -0.09
N GLN A 210 6.17 -21.67 -0.77
CA GLN A 210 5.33 -22.86 -0.57
C GLN A 210 5.47 -23.57 0.81
N THR A 211 6.11 -22.97 1.80
CA THR A 211 6.46 -23.60 3.08
C THR A 211 5.89 -22.89 4.30
N VAL A 212 5.07 -21.85 4.12
CA VAL A 212 4.60 -20.99 5.23
C VAL A 212 3.11 -20.71 5.11
N ASP A 213 2.40 -20.77 6.24
CA ASP A 213 0.96 -20.44 6.33
C ASP A 213 0.74 -18.91 6.24
N PRO A 214 0.11 -18.39 5.16
CA PRO A 214 -0.11 -16.97 4.97
C PRO A 214 -1.35 -16.49 5.75
N VAL A 215 -1.34 -15.24 6.20
CA VAL A 215 -2.49 -14.64 6.93
C VAL A 215 -3.70 -14.35 6.02
N LEU A 216 -3.50 -14.33 4.70
CA LEU A 216 -4.54 -14.09 3.70
C LEU A 216 -4.20 -14.87 2.42
N ASP A 217 -5.19 -15.61 1.91
CA ASP A 217 -5.10 -16.26 0.60
C ASP A 217 -5.12 -15.24 -0.55
N ILE A 218 -4.34 -15.53 -1.58
CA ILE A 218 -4.31 -14.78 -2.85
C ILE A 218 -4.94 -15.59 -3.98
N ASP A 219 -5.24 -14.90 -5.07
CA ASP A 219 -5.68 -15.48 -6.35
C ASP A 219 -4.48 -15.66 -7.28
N VAL A 220 -4.54 -16.68 -8.13
CA VAL A 220 -3.51 -16.96 -9.14
C VAL A 220 -3.98 -16.41 -10.49
N LEU A 221 -3.06 -15.85 -11.26
CA LEU A 221 -3.33 -15.50 -12.66
C LEU A 221 -3.70 -16.78 -13.42
N SER A 222 -4.91 -16.80 -13.96
CA SER A 222 -5.46 -17.90 -14.78
C SER A 222 -5.20 -17.68 -16.26
#